data_AF-A0A956ZGQ5-F1
#
_entry.id   AF-A0A956ZGQ5-F1
#
_cell.length_a   1.000
_cell.length_b   1.000
_cell.length_c   1.000
_cell.angle_alpha   90.00
_cell.angle_beta   90.00
_cell.angle_gamma   90.00
#
_symmetry.space_group_name_H-M   'P 1'
#
loop_
_entity.id
_entity.type
_entity.pdbx_description
1 polymer ?
#
loop_
_entity_poly.entity_id
_entity_poly.type
_entity_poly.pdbx_seq_one_letter_code
_entity_poly.pdbx_strand_id
1 'polypeptide(L)'
;MVANLEECYSVILSDLFSDCREDIRAIDAARVILLKYDLFNYLDLNGDGQLTQYFNDHSISDPDEMAEIIAYGLWLHLNSEKCELEDVYKFRQSMEGKTQDYPKSLNDCFQFLSINLSDEEVEQFKQTNEKDINFFFHFGLGSYIRSNFGLFCGTAPLTKFFIEKELFHPDDMSTIILYGFWLYLNSKPCDYESASQFYEGLRTLT
;
A
#
# COMPACT_ATOMS: atom_id res chain seq x y z
N MET A 1 6.21 8.34 -24.40
CA MET A 1 5.83 6.92 -24.44
C MET A 1 6.95 6.16 -23.76
N VAL A 2 6.60 5.28 -22.83
CA VAL A 2 7.55 4.43 -22.10
C VAL A 2 7.92 3.26 -22.99
N ALA A 3 9.20 3.07 -23.30
CA ALA A 3 9.66 2.05 -24.24
C ALA A 3 10.30 0.81 -23.58
N ASN A 4 10.62 0.88 -22.29
CA ASN A 4 11.27 -0.20 -21.53
C ASN A 4 11.04 -0.02 -20.02
N LEU A 5 11.53 -0.97 -19.21
CA LEU A 5 11.38 -0.95 -17.75
C LEU A 5 12.07 0.25 -17.07
N GLU A 6 13.26 0.67 -17.50
CA GLU A 6 13.99 1.79 -16.88
C GLU A 6 13.24 3.12 -17.06
N GLU A 7 12.73 3.35 -18.27
CA GLU A 7 11.85 4.47 -18.56
C GLU A 7 10.52 4.37 -17.79
N CYS A 8 9.98 3.16 -17.63
CA CYS A 8 8.75 2.91 -16.89
C CYS A 8 8.90 3.33 -15.43
N TYR A 9 9.96 2.89 -14.76
CA TYR A 9 10.22 3.25 -13.38
C TYR A 9 10.49 4.74 -13.24
N SER A 10 11.22 5.35 -14.18
CA SER A 10 11.46 6.80 -14.17
C SER A 10 10.17 7.62 -14.21
N VAL A 11 9.20 7.21 -15.04
CA VAL A 11 7.87 7.85 -15.15
C VAL A 11 7.04 7.63 -13.89
N ILE A 12 6.95 6.39 -13.40
CA ILE A 12 6.22 6.11 -12.16
C ILE A 12 6.79 6.95 -11.00
N LEU A 13 8.12 6.96 -10.85
CA LEU A 13 8.76 7.69 -9.78
C LEU A 13 8.61 9.21 -9.92
N SER A 14 8.60 9.76 -11.14
CA SER A 14 8.39 11.20 -11.33
C SER A 14 7.01 11.67 -10.87
N ASP A 15 6.01 10.79 -10.99
CA ASP A 15 4.62 11.09 -10.65
C ASP A 15 4.32 10.85 -9.16
N LEU A 16 5.18 10.11 -8.46
CA LEU A 16 5.07 9.85 -7.02
C LEU A 16 5.71 10.96 -6.18
N PHE A 17 5.01 11.38 -5.12
CA PHE A 17 5.59 12.19 -4.03
C PHE A 17 6.75 11.43 -3.35
N SER A 18 7.67 12.17 -2.73
CA SER A 18 8.85 11.60 -2.05
C SER A 18 8.48 10.53 -1.03
N ASP A 19 7.44 10.80 -0.25
CA ASP A 19 7.07 9.97 0.89
C ASP A 19 6.46 8.65 0.41
N CYS A 20 5.71 8.69 -0.71
CA CYS A 20 5.21 7.48 -1.36
C CYS A 20 6.35 6.56 -1.85
N ARG A 21 7.49 7.11 -2.28
CA ARG A 21 8.63 6.31 -2.73
C ARG A 21 9.28 5.57 -1.56
N GLU A 22 9.41 6.23 -0.42
CA GLU A 22 9.91 5.61 0.82
C GLU A 22 8.94 4.55 1.33
N ASP A 23 7.63 4.81 1.27
CA ASP A 23 6.62 3.85 1.70
C ASP A 23 6.59 2.62 0.80
N ILE A 24 6.75 2.76 -0.54
CA ILE A 24 6.90 1.64 -1.47
C ILE A 24 8.17 0.85 -1.17
N ARG A 25 9.29 1.53 -0.93
CA ARG A 25 10.56 0.88 -0.55
C ARG A 25 10.39 0.03 0.72
N ALA A 26 9.56 0.48 1.65
CA ALA A 26 9.29 -0.20 2.92
C ALA A 26 8.24 -1.32 2.86
N ILE A 27 7.57 -1.53 1.71
CA ILE A 27 6.60 -2.63 1.55
C ILE A 27 7.35 -3.96 1.67
N ASP A 28 6.78 -4.91 2.43
CA ASP A 28 7.25 -6.29 2.43
C ASP A 28 7.25 -6.85 0.99
N ALA A 29 8.36 -7.43 0.56
CA ALA A 29 8.51 -8.04 -0.77
C ALA A 29 7.35 -8.98 -1.15
N ALA A 30 6.77 -9.70 -0.19
CA ALA A 30 5.62 -10.58 -0.42
C ALA A 30 4.31 -9.83 -0.77
N ARG A 31 4.24 -8.53 -0.45
CA ARG A 31 3.07 -7.66 -0.61
C ARG A 31 3.20 -6.66 -1.75
N VAL A 32 4.40 -6.44 -2.28
CA VAL A 32 4.62 -5.49 -3.40
C VAL A 32 3.77 -5.83 -4.63
N ILE A 33 3.45 -7.11 -4.83
CA ILE A 33 2.62 -7.59 -5.93
C ILE A 33 1.26 -6.90 -6.02
N LEU A 34 0.78 -6.34 -4.92
CA LEU A 34 -0.48 -5.61 -4.86
C LEU A 34 -0.45 -4.29 -5.64
N LEU A 35 0.72 -3.69 -5.84
CA LEU A 35 0.85 -2.50 -6.68
C LEU A 35 0.41 -2.76 -8.13
N LYS A 36 0.41 -4.03 -8.58
CA LYS A 36 0.01 -4.41 -9.94
C LYS A 36 -1.37 -3.88 -10.32
N TYR A 37 -2.31 -3.86 -9.38
CA TYR A 37 -3.69 -3.51 -9.69
C TYR A 37 -3.85 -2.01 -10.02
N ASP A 38 -2.96 -1.16 -9.50
CA ASP A 38 -2.92 0.26 -9.81
C ASP A 38 -2.09 0.52 -11.06
N LEU A 39 -0.97 -0.18 -11.20
CA LEU A 39 -0.06 -0.06 -12.35
C LEU A 39 -0.71 -0.52 -13.66
N PHE A 40 -1.56 -1.54 -13.60
CA PHE A 40 -2.22 -2.12 -14.78
C PHE A 40 -2.99 -1.08 -15.60
N ASN A 41 -3.84 -0.29 -14.94
CA ASN A 41 -4.63 0.75 -15.62
C ASN A 41 -3.81 2.01 -15.87
N TYR A 42 -2.94 2.39 -14.92
CA TYR A 42 -2.10 3.58 -15.04
C TYR A 42 -1.15 3.50 -16.26
N LEU A 43 -0.64 2.31 -16.57
CA LEU A 43 0.31 2.09 -17.67
C LEU A 43 -0.36 1.62 -18.98
N ASP A 44 -1.69 1.50 -19.01
CA ASP A 44 -2.47 1.01 -20.15
C ASP A 44 -1.94 -0.32 -20.74
N LEU A 45 -1.69 -1.31 -19.88
CA LEU A 45 -1.03 -2.57 -20.29
C LEU A 45 -1.91 -3.46 -21.20
N ASN A 46 -3.20 -3.16 -21.34
CA ASN A 46 -4.07 -3.79 -22.33
C ASN A 46 -3.95 -3.16 -23.73
N GLY A 47 -3.31 -1.99 -23.84
CA GLY A 47 -3.14 -1.26 -25.08
C GLY A 47 -1.99 -1.78 -25.94
N ASP A 48 -1.82 -1.18 -27.11
CA ASP A 48 -0.74 -1.47 -28.08
C ASP A 48 0.48 -0.54 -27.91
N GLY A 49 0.66 0.01 -26.70
CA GLY A 49 1.74 0.92 -26.37
C GLY A 49 3.14 0.29 -26.45
N GLN A 50 4.17 1.14 -26.48
CA GLN A 50 5.57 0.70 -26.57
C GLN A 50 6.00 -0.21 -25.41
N LEU A 51 5.50 0.02 -24.20
CA LEU A 51 5.77 -0.83 -23.04
C LEU A 51 5.14 -2.23 -23.21
N THR A 52 3.89 -2.31 -23.68
CA THR A 52 3.25 -3.59 -23.99
C THR A 52 4.01 -4.33 -25.09
N GLN A 53 4.45 -3.62 -26.14
CA GLN A 53 5.27 -4.21 -27.19
C GLN A 53 6.62 -4.72 -26.66
N TYR A 54 7.27 -3.97 -25.76
CA TYR A 54 8.49 -4.41 -25.09
C TYR A 54 8.28 -5.75 -24.36
N PHE A 55 7.19 -5.90 -23.62
CA PHE A 55 6.87 -7.18 -22.96
C PHE A 55 6.58 -8.31 -23.96
N ASN A 56 5.81 -8.02 -25.01
CA ASN A 56 5.51 -8.97 -26.07
C ASN A 56 6.79 -9.49 -26.75
N ASP A 57 7.76 -8.61 -27.01
CA ASP A 57 9.06 -8.98 -27.59
C ASP A 57 9.88 -9.90 -26.66
N HIS A 58 9.61 -9.86 -25.35
CA HIS A 58 10.16 -10.76 -24.33
C HIS A 58 9.25 -11.97 -24.04
N SER A 59 8.26 -12.25 -24.90
CA SER A 59 7.30 -13.36 -24.76
C SER A 59 6.37 -13.26 -23.54
N ILE A 60 6.10 -12.05 -23.07
CA ILE A 60 5.17 -11.76 -21.98
C ILE A 60 3.98 -11.04 -22.59
N SER A 61 2.83 -11.72 -22.66
CA SER A 61 1.64 -11.17 -23.32
C SER A 61 0.45 -10.98 -22.38
N ASP A 62 0.52 -11.52 -21.17
CA ASP A 62 -0.55 -11.35 -20.17
C ASP A 62 -0.36 -10.00 -19.44
N PRO A 63 -1.31 -9.05 -19.55
CA PRO A 63 -1.16 -7.73 -18.94
C PRO A 63 -1.13 -7.77 -17.41
N ASP A 64 -1.74 -8.78 -16.78
CA ASP A 64 -1.63 -8.98 -15.33
C ASP A 64 -0.18 -9.35 -14.98
N GLU A 65 0.41 -10.34 -15.66
CA GLU A 65 1.82 -10.69 -15.52
C GLU A 65 2.77 -9.49 -15.77
N MET A 66 2.50 -8.66 -16.77
CA MET A 66 3.27 -7.42 -16.99
C MET A 66 3.22 -6.51 -15.76
N ALA A 67 2.02 -6.28 -15.20
CA ALA A 67 1.84 -5.46 -14.01
C ALA A 67 2.56 -6.04 -12.79
N GLU A 68 2.59 -7.37 -12.64
CA GLU A 68 3.35 -8.06 -11.59
C GLU A 68 4.85 -7.78 -11.70
N ILE A 69 5.39 -7.92 -12.92
CA ILE A 69 6.80 -7.67 -13.21
C ILE A 69 7.15 -6.22 -12.90
N ILE A 70 6.32 -5.27 -13.32
CA ILE A 70 6.56 -3.85 -13.06
C ILE A 70 6.50 -3.56 -11.56
N ALA A 71 5.56 -4.15 -10.82
CA ALA A 71 5.46 -3.99 -9.37
C ALA A 71 6.72 -4.48 -8.63
N TYR A 72 7.15 -5.71 -8.92
CA TYR A 72 8.36 -6.29 -8.34
C TYR A 72 9.61 -5.51 -8.74
N GLY A 73 9.71 -5.13 -10.02
CA GLY A 73 10.85 -4.40 -10.55
C GLY A 73 10.95 -2.97 -10.00
N LEU A 74 9.83 -2.27 -9.82
CA LEU A 74 9.81 -0.95 -9.18
C LEU A 74 10.39 -1.01 -7.76
N TRP A 75 10.00 -2.02 -6.98
CA TRP A 75 10.51 -2.23 -5.62
C TRP A 75 11.99 -2.60 -5.60
N LEU A 76 12.44 -3.47 -6.52
CA LEU A 76 13.87 -3.77 -6.69
C LEU A 76 14.67 -2.53 -7.08
N HIS A 77 14.16 -1.73 -8.02
CA HIS A 77 14.79 -0.49 -8.45
C HIS A 77 14.94 0.50 -7.28
N LEU A 78 13.92 0.64 -6.43
CA LEU A 78 13.97 1.48 -5.23
C LEU A 78 14.93 0.98 -4.15
N ASN A 79 15.17 -0.34 -4.07
CA ASN A 79 15.99 -0.97 -3.03
C ASN A 79 17.42 -1.34 -3.48
N SER A 80 17.69 -1.39 -4.77
CA SER A 80 18.97 -1.88 -5.33
C SER A 80 19.50 -1.06 -6.51
N GLU A 81 18.88 0.09 -6.80
CA GLU A 81 19.25 1.11 -7.80
C GLU A 81 19.21 0.68 -9.29
N LYS A 82 19.38 -0.61 -9.61
CA LYS A 82 19.17 -1.17 -10.95
C LYS A 82 18.58 -2.58 -10.87
N CYS A 83 17.60 -2.85 -11.75
CA CYS A 83 17.10 -4.19 -12.00
C CYS A 83 16.83 -4.36 -13.49
N GLU A 84 17.42 -5.40 -14.08
CA GLU A 84 17.06 -5.85 -15.43
C GLU A 84 15.87 -6.82 -15.34
N LEU A 85 15.17 -7.05 -16.46
CA LEU A 85 14.01 -7.96 -16.50
C LEU A 85 14.32 -9.34 -15.91
N GLU A 86 15.50 -9.89 -16.17
CA GLU A 86 15.98 -11.16 -15.64
C GLU A 86 16.09 -11.17 -14.10
N ASP A 87 16.48 -10.06 -13.49
CA ASP A 87 16.58 -9.95 -12.03
C ASP A 87 15.19 -9.92 -11.40
N VAL A 88 14.25 -9.22 -12.05
CA VAL A 88 12.84 -9.18 -11.64
C VAL A 88 12.23 -10.58 -11.69
N TYR A 89 12.55 -11.37 -12.72
CA TYR A 89 12.08 -12.75 -12.82
C TYR A 89 12.59 -13.65 -11.70
N LYS A 90 13.89 -13.61 -11.41
CA LYS A 90 14.46 -14.37 -10.29
C LYS A 90 13.82 -14.00 -8.97
N PHE A 91 13.58 -12.70 -8.78
CA PHE A 91 12.91 -12.22 -7.58
C PHE A 91 11.45 -12.69 -7.50
N ARG A 92 10.68 -12.56 -8.58
CA ARG A 92 9.29 -13.05 -8.67
C ARG A 92 9.20 -14.54 -8.36
N GLN A 93 10.06 -15.37 -8.96
CA GLN A 93 10.13 -16.80 -8.65
C GLN A 93 10.42 -17.05 -7.16
N SER A 94 11.27 -16.23 -6.54
CA SER A 94 11.55 -16.34 -5.10
C SER A 94 10.36 -15.97 -4.20
N MET A 95 9.37 -15.27 -4.75
CA MET A 95 8.14 -14.85 -4.07
C MET A 95 6.95 -15.80 -4.32
N GLU A 96 7.09 -16.79 -5.21
CA GLU A 96 6.03 -17.77 -5.46
C GLU A 96 5.60 -18.47 -4.16
N GLY A 97 4.29 -18.48 -3.92
CA GLY A 97 3.70 -19.05 -2.70
C GLY A 97 3.90 -18.23 -1.42
N LYS A 98 4.52 -17.04 -1.49
CA LYS A 98 4.72 -16.14 -0.33
C LYS A 98 3.74 -14.97 -0.27
N THR A 99 2.87 -14.81 -1.26
CA THR A 99 1.88 -13.73 -1.28
C THR A 99 0.97 -13.79 -0.06
N GLN A 100 0.99 -12.75 0.77
CA GLN A 100 0.23 -12.71 2.02
C GLN A 100 -1.09 -11.96 1.82
N ASP A 101 -2.18 -12.52 2.36
CA ASP A 101 -3.47 -11.83 2.41
C ASP A 101 -3.32 -10.54 3.24
N TYR A 102 -3.89 -9.45 2.74
CA TYR A 102 -3.96 -8.15 3.41
C TYR A 102 -5.39 -7.90 3.91
N PRO A 103 -5.59 -7.01 4.90
CA PRO A 103 -6.91 -6.65 5.38
C PRO A 103 -7.82 -6.11 4.27
N LYS A 104 -9.04 -6.63 4.17
CA LYS A 104 -10.02 -6.24 3.13
C LYS A 104 -11.10 -5.29 3.67
N SER A 105 -11.13 -5.10 4.98
CA SER A 105 -12.07 -4.23 5.71
C SER A 105 -11.41 -3.66 6.97
N LEU A 106 -12.02 -2.62 7.56
CA LEU A 106 -11.57 -2.07 8.85
C LEU A 106 -11.53 -3.14 9.95
N ASN A 107 -12.51 -4.05 9.98
CA ASN A 107 -12.53 -5.12 10.97
C ASN A 107 -11.36 -6.10 10.77
N ASP A 108 -11.02 -6.43 9.51
CA ASP A 108 -9.84 -7.26 9.23
C ASP A 108 -8.57 -6.56 9.67
N CYS A 109 -8.47 -5.23 9.53
CA CYS A 109 -7.34 -4.45 10.02
C CYS A 109 -7.21 -4.62 11.54
N PHE A 110 -8.30 -4.49 12.28
CA PHE A 110 -8.29 -4.58 13.74
C PHE A 110 -7.91 -5.99 14.21
N GLN A 111 -8.47 -7.01 13.58
CA GLN A 111 -8.10 -8.41 13.86
C GLN A 111 -6.64 -8.68 13.56
N PHE A 112 -6.14 -8.20 12.42
CA PHE A 112 -4.73 -8.33 12.05
C PHE A 112 -3.83 -7.68 13.11
N LEU A 113 -4.13 -6.44 13.49
CA LEU A 113 -3.34 -5.71 14.50
C LEU A 113 -3.39 -6.39 15.87
N SER A 114 -4.55 -6.88 16.31
CA SER A 114 -4.67 -7.62 17.57
C SER A 114 -3.88 -8.93 17.60
N ILE A 115 -3.66 -9.57 16.46
CA ILE A 115 -2.89 -10.83 16.37
C ILE A 115 -1.39 -10.57 16.27
N ASN A 116 -0.98 -9.49 15.60
CA ASN A 116 0.41 -9.24 15.25
C ASN A 116 1.15 -8.29 16.20
N LEU A 117 0.43 -7.47 16.97
CA LEU A 117 1.03 -6.68 18.05
C LEU A 117 1.18 -7.54 19.30
N SER A 118 2.25 -7.32 20.05
CA SER A 118 2.44 -7.93 21.37
C SER A 118 1.41 -7.39 22.38
N ASP A 119 1.16 -8.15 23.45
CA ASP A 119 0.25 -7.73 24.52
C ASP A 119 0.67 -6.37 25.12
N GLU A 120 1.96 -6.09 25.21
CA GLU A 120 2.51 -4.81 25.69
C GLU A 120 2.19 -3.66 24.72
N GLU A 121 2.39 -3.86 23.42
CA GLU A 121 2.05 -2.87 22.40
C GLU A 121 0.54 -2.59 22.36
N VAL A 122 -0.28 -3.63 22.47
CA VAL A 122 -1.75 -3.49 22.52
C VAL A 122 -2.18 -2.70 23.76
N GLU A 123 -1.61 -3.01 24.93
CA GLU A 123 -1.95 -2.30 26.16
C GLU A 123 -1.48 -0.84 26.12
N GLN A 124 -0.26 -0.58 25.62
CA GLN A 124 0.23 0.78 25.40
C GLN A 124 -0.69 1.57 24.48
N PHE A 125 -1.12 0.97 23.36
CA PHE A 125 -2.01 1.61 22.41
C PHE A 125 -3.36 1.93 23.06
N LYS A 126 -3.93 0.96 23.78
CA LYS A 126 -5.21 1.09 24.48
C LYS A 126 -5.21 2.20 25.54
N GLN A 127 -4.11 2.33 26.29
CA GLN A 127 -3.95 3.33 27.36
C GLN A 127 -3.59 4.73 26.85
N THR A 128 -3.20 4.87 25.59
CA THR A 128 -2.86 6.17 24.99
C THR A 128 -4.09 7.09 24.99
N ASN A 129 -3.87 8.37 25.31
CA ASN A 129 -4.93 9.37 25.24
C ASN A 129 -5.42 9.51 23.80
N GLU A 130 -6.74 9.57 23.64
CA GLU A 130 -7.43 9.69 22.35
C GLU A 130 -6.80 10.73 21.42
N LYS A 131 -6.41 11.89 21.96
CA LYS A 131 -5.86 13.01 21.17
C LYS A 131 -4.42 12.78 20.70
N ASP A 132 -3.70 11.87 21.34
CA ASP A 132 -2.27 11.68 21.11
C ASP A 132 -1.97 10.44 20.26
N ILE A 133 -2.99 9.63 19.91
CA ILE A 133 -2.83 8.39 19.14
C ILE A 133 -2.04 8.64 17.85
N ASN A 134 -2.47 9.59 17.03
CA ASN A 134 -1.79 9.87 15.77
C ASN A 134 -0.40 10.44 16.00
N PHE A 135 -0.24 11.34 16.98
CA PHE A 135 1.07 11.91 17.26
C PHE A 135 2.12 10.83 17.60
N PHE A 136 1.74 9.83 18.40
CA PHE A 136 2.67 8.78 18.82
C PHE A 136 2.84 7.66 17.80
N PHE A 137 1.78 7.29 17.07
CA PHE A 137 1.80 6.07 16.26
C PHE A 137 1.85 6.31 14.74
N HIS A 138 1.68 7.53 14.25
CA HIS A 138 1.64 7.83 12.82
C HIS A 138 2.91 7.39 12.07
N PHE A 139 4.11 7.70 12.60
CA PHE A 139 5.37 7.33 11.93
C PHE A 139 5.84 5.90 12.19
N GLY A 140 5.30 5.22 13.20
CA GLY A 140 5.60 3.81 13.48
C GLY A 140 4.55 2.90 12.87
N LEU A 141 3.51 2.63 13.65
CA LEU A 141 2.43 1.72 13.24
C LEU A 141 1.63 2.26 12.03
N GLY A 142 1.45 3.58 11.92
CA GLY A 142 0.80 4.21 10.77
C GLY A 142 1.56 3.97 9.47
N SER A 143 2.88 4.18 9.47
CA SER A 143 3.77 3.84 8.35
C SER A 143 3.66 2.37 7.97
N TYR A 144 3.70 1.48 8.96
CA TYR A 144 3.52 0.05 8.71
C TYR A 144 2.16 -0.25 8.04
N ILE A 145 1.07 0.32 8.57
CA ILE A 145 -0.29 0.13 8.04
C ILE A 145 -0.36 0.58 6.58
N ARG A 146 0.10 1.79 6.24
CA ARG A 146 -0.02 2.27 4.84
C ARG A 146 0.82 1.46 3.87
N SER A 147 2.03 1.04 4.24
CA SER A 147 2.88 0.19 3.40
C SER A 147 2.35 -1.25 3.26
N ASN A 148 1.67 -1.79 4.27
CA ASN A 148 1.39 -3.22 4.32
C ASN A 148 -0.08 -3.61 4.15
N PHE A 149 -1.02 -2.67 4.29
CA PHE A 149 -2.46 -2.97 4.17
C PHE A 149 -3.01 -2.63 2.77
N GLY A 150 -2.13 -2.40 1.80
CA GLY A 150 -2.52 -2.11 0.42
C GLY A 150 -3.14 -0.72 0.24
N LEU A 151 -2.88 0.24 1.13
CA LEU A 151 -3.48 1.58 1.06
C LEU A 151 -2.98 2.42 -0.13
N PHE A 152 -1.83 2.05 -0.69
CA PHE A 152 -1.32 2.58 -1.96
C PHE A 152 -1.93 1.92 -3.19
N CYS A 153 -2.82 0.93 -3.00
CA CYS A 153 -3.47 0.18 -4.07
C CYS A 153 -4.93 0.63 -4.16
N GLY A 154 -5.23 1.69 -4.94
CA GLY A 154 -6.56 2.27 -5.16
C GLY A 154 -7.62 1.29 -5.66
N THR A 155 -7.20 0.09 -6.04
CA THR A 155 -8.04 -0.99 -6.51
C THR A 155 -8.28 -2.09 -5.46
N ALA A 156 -7.50 -2.13 -4.37
CA ALA A 156 -7.69 -3.04 -3.25
C ALA A 156 -9.02 -2.75 -2.52
N PRO A 157 -9.73 -3.76 -1.98
CA PRO A 157 -11.01 -3.56 -1.32
C PRO A 157 -11.00 -2.49 -0.21
N LEU A 158 -9.97 -2.50 0.64
CA LEU A 158 -9.82 -1.54 1.74
C LEU A 158 -9.62 -0.11 1.22
N THR A 159 -8.79 0.08 0.20
CA THR A 159 -8.51 1.40 -0.38
C THR A 159 -9.70 1.91 -1.19
N LYS A 160 -10.38 1.04 -1.95
CA LYS A 160 -11.65 1.39 -2.62
C LYS A 160 -12.67 1.90 -1.62
N PHE A 161 -12.80 1.23 -0.48
CA PHE A 161 -13.68 1.66 0.60
C PHE A 161 -13.37 3.10 1.07
N PHE A 162 -12.09 3.47 1.20
CA PHE A 162 -11.70 4.83 1.55
C PHE A 162 -11.91 5.85 0.41
N ILE A 163 -11.61 5.46 -0.83
CA ILE A 163 -11.81 6.30 -2.02
C ILE A 163 -13.30 6.62 -2.23
N GLU A 164 -14.18 5.65 -2.04
CA GLU A 164 -15.64 5.84 -2.07
C GLU A 164 -16.13 6.83 -1.01
N LYS A 165 -15.29 7.11 -0.01
CA LYS A 165 -15.52 8.09 1.06
C LYS A 165 -14.70 9.37 0.90
N GLU A 166 -14.16 9.61 -0.29
CA GLU A 166 -13.36 10.80 -0.65
C GLU A 166 -12.04 10.94 0.14
N LEU A 167 -11.54 9.83 0.69
CA LEU A 167 -10.22 9.76 1.32
C LEU A 167 -9.26 9.11 0.35
N PHE A 168 -8.32 9.91 -0.16
CA PHE A 168 -7.39 9.49 -1.21
C PHE A 168 -5.97 9.29 -0.70
N HIS A 169 -5.58 9.91 0.42
CA HIS A 169 -4.22 9.87 0.91
C HIS A 169 -4.00 8.70 1.89
N PRO A 170 -3.00 7.84 1.69
CA PRO A 170 -2.73 6.71 2.58
C PRO A 170 -2.43 7.10 4.04
N ASP A 171 -1.89 8.30 4.29
CA ASP A 171 -1.75 8.83 5.66
C ASP A 171 -3.08 9.10 6.34
N ASP A 172 -4.07 9.59 5.60
CA ASP A 172 -5.41 9.81 6.13
C ASP A 172 -6.10 8.48 6.43
N MET A 173 -5.98 7.54 5.48
CA MET A 173 -6.52 6.18 5.63
C MET A 173 -5.90 5.45 6.83
N SER A 174 -4.57 5.48 6.96
CA SER A 174 -3.86 4.85 8.08
C SER A 174 -4.18 5.52 9.42
N THR A 175 -4.33 6.85 9.44
CA THR A 175 -4.81 7.61 10.60
C THR A 175 -6.19 7.13 11.06
N ILE A 176 -7.13 6.94 10.13
CA ILE A 176 -8.47 6.43 10.44
C ILE A 176 -8.41 4.99 10.96
N ILE A 177 -7.55 4.14 10.40
CA ILE A 177 -7.35 2.77 10.89
C ILE A 177 -6.78 2.77 12.31
N LEU A 178 -5.77 3.59 12.60
CA LEU A 178 -5.17 3.71 13.94
C LEU A 178 -6.21 4.11 14.98
N TYR A 179 -6.98 5.16 14.68
CA TYR A 179 -8.03 5.62 15.58
C TYR A 179 -9.17 4.59 15.73
N GLY A 180 -9.60 3.96 14.63
CA GLY A 180 -10.58 2.87 14.66
C GLY A 180 -10.12 1.69 15.51
N PHE A 181 -8.83 1.35 15.45
CA PHE A 181 -8.25 0.30 16.28
C PHE A 181 -8.27 0.67 17.77
N TRP A 182 -8.01 1.94 18.10
CA TRP A 182 -8.12 2.41 19.48
C TRP A 182 -9.55 2.32 20.02
N LEU A 183 -10.55 2.69 19.21
CA LEU A 183 -11.96 2.55 19.54
C LEU A 183 -12.31 1.07 19.79
N TYR A 184 -11.85 0.19 18.90
CA TYR A 184 -12.02 -1.26 19.01
C TYR A 184 -11.46 -1.81 20.34
N LEU A 185 -10.20 -1.48 20.68
CA LEU A 185 -9.56 -1.93 21.93
C LEU A 185 -10.26 -1.40 23.20
N ASN A 186 -10.87 -0.22 23.10
CA ASN A 186 -11.60 0.42 24.19
C ASN A 186 -13.10 0.10 24.21
N SER A 187 -13.55 -0.87 23.39
CA SER A 187 -14.96 -1.27 23.31
C SER A 187 -15.92 -0.09 23.02
N LYS A 188 -15.43 0.91 22.30
CA LYS A 188 -16.21 2.04 21.81
C LYS A 188 -16.81 1.69 20.44
N PRO A 189 -17.92 2.34 20.02
CA PRO A 189 -18.41 2.20 18.65
C PRO A 189 -17.29 2.52 17.65
N CYS A 190 -16.94 1.55 16.80
CA CYS A 190 -15.79 1.61 15.89
C CYS A 190 -16.21 1.38 14.43
N ASP A 191 -17.23 2.13 13.99
CA ASP A 191 -17.57 2.23 12.57
C ASP A 191 -16.78 3.36 11.89
N TYR A 192 -16.84 3.38 10.56
CA TYR A 192 -16.18 4.41 9.76
C TYR A 192 -16.61 5.82 10.14
N GLU A 193 -17.90 6.07 10.37
CA GLU A 193 -18.39 7.39 10.70
C GLU A 193 -17.81 7.89 12.04
N SER A 194 -17.72 7.01 13.03
CA SER A 194 -17.08 7.30 14.32
C SER A 194 -15.60 7.62 14.16
N ALA A 195 -14.91 6.91 13.27
CA ALA A 195 -13.48 7.12 13.04
C ALA A 195 -13.17 8.36 12.18
N SER A 196 -14.02 8.66 11.20
CA SER A 196 -13.85 9.82 10.31
C SER A 196 -14.24 11.13 10.96
N GLN A 197 -15.16 11.15 11.93
CA GLN A 197 -15.45 12.36 12.72
C GLN A 197 -14.22 12.86 13.48
N PHE A 198 -13.38 11.95 13.97
CA PHE A 198 -12.12 12.31 14.61
C PHE A 198 -11.11 12.89 13.61
N TYR A 199 -11.02 12.29 12.42
CA TYR A 199 -10.16 12.79 11.34
C TYR A 199 -10.57 14.20 10.84
N GLU A 200 -11.87 14.44 10.63
CA GLU A 200 -12.39 15.78 10.29
C GLU A 200 -12.09 16.81 11.39
N GLY A 201 -12.17 16.40 12.66
CA GLY A 201 -11.76 17.20 13.80
C GLY A 201 -10.28 17.62 13.77
N LEU A 202 -9.40 16.77 13.25
CA LEU A 202 -7.96 17.07 13.09
C LEU A 202 -7.70 18.03 11.92
N ARG A 203 -8.39 17.87 10.78
CA ARG A 203 -8.25 18.77 9.61
C ARG A 203 -8.67 20.21 9.89
N THR A 204 -9.64 20.42 10.78
CA THR A 204 -10.14 21.77 11.11
C THR A 204 -9.23 22.56 12.06
N LEU A 205 -8.17 21.93 12.60
CA LEU A 205 -7.20 22.53 13.52
C LEU A 205 -5.89 22.98 12.85
N THR A 206 -5.76 22.80 11.54
CA THR A 206 -4.63 23.23 10.69
C THR A 206 -5.07 24.25 9.65
#